data_AF-A0A1Q5NCY6-F1
#
_entry.id   AF-A0A1Q5NCY6-F1
#
_cell.length_a   1.000
_cell.length_b   1.000
_cell.length_c   1.000
_cell.angle_alpha   90.00
_cell.angle_beta   90.00
_cell.angle_gamma   90.00
#
_symmetry.space_group_name_H-M   'P 1'
#
loop_
_entity.id
_entity.type
_entity.pdbx_description
1 polymer ?
#
loop_
_entity_poly.entity_id
_entity_poly.type
_entity_poly.pdbx_seq_one_letter_code
_entity_poly.pdbx_strand_id
1 'polypeptide(L)'
;MALSAVTLSALPSASAADTPQETVVPATLRTAHESASLFYADTQSGTDGAGAQGVFHSLEGHTGLVWTRYADGSSTPVPAAPDGASNRGTGSDVLAQVKGSRIDLWDATDGSTHTVQLPEGQQLLGVYGTTVVSFRARWTTAGPRGSSTCSPRIRTAPRAM
;
A
#
# COMPACT_ATOMS: atom_id res chain seq x y z
N MET A 1 45.12 70.10 -12.36
CA MET A 1 46.12 69.31 -11.60
C MET A 1 45.32 68.22 -10.88
N ALA A 2 45.43 66.92 -11.12
CA ALA A 2 46.35 66.08 -11.89
C ALA A 2 45.59 64.84 -12.41
N LEU A 3 46.03 64.26 -13.53
CA LEU A 3 45.60 62.94 -14.01
C LEU A 3 46.45 61.86 -13.34
N SER A 4 45.84 60.78 -12.85
CA SER A 4 46.53 59.56 -12.44
C SER A 4 46.13 58.41 -13.37
N ALA A 5 47.11 57.90 -14.12
CA ALA A 5 46.98 56.71 -14.94
C ALA A 5 47.35 55.48 -14.11
N VAL A 6 46.50 54.45 -14.14
CA VAL A 6 46.79 53.12 -13.59
C VAL A 6 47.17 52.20 -14.74
N THR A 7 48.42 51.76 -14.76
CA THR A 7 48.93 50.70 -15.63
C THR A 7 48.51 49.34 -15.07
N LEU A 8 47.62 48.61 -15.76
CA LEU A 8 47.41 47.19 -15.49
C LEU A 8 48.52 46.38 -16.18
N SER A 9 49.36 45.73 -15.37
CA SER A 9 50.28 44.70 -15.84
C SER A 9 49.50 43.44 -16.21
N ALA A 10 49.46 43.10 -17.49
CA ALA A 10 48.98 41.80 -17.97
C ALA A 10 50.06 40.74 -17.68
N LEU A 11 49.80 39.87 -16.71
CA LEU A 11 50.58 38.65 -16.52
C LEU A 11 50.10 37.58 -17.50
N PRO A 12 51.01 36.79 -18.12
CA PRO A 12 50.63 35.66 -18.96
C PRO A 12 50.00 34.57 -18.10
N SER A 13 48.73 34.25 -18.37
CA SER A 13 48.06 33.08 -17.81
C SER A 13 48.79 31.83 -18.28
N ALA A 14 49.45 31.13 -17.35
CA ALA A 14 49.93 29.79 -17.58
C ALA A 14 48.72 28.88 -17.88
N SER A 15 48.71 28.23 -19.04
CA SER A 15 47.78 27.13 -19.33
C SER A 15 48.06 26.00 -18.34
N ALA A 16 47.28 25.96 -17.26
CA ALA A 16 47.15 24.77 -16.45
C ALA A 16 46.56 23.66 -17.36
N ALA A 17 47.22 22.50 -17.38
CA ALA A 17 46.71 21.33 -18.06
C ALA A 17 45.32 21.00 -17.49
N ASP A 18 44.34 20.89 -18.38
CA ASP A 18 42.96 20.60 -18.05
C ASP A 18 42.91 19.25 -17.32
N THR A 19 42.64 19.26 -16.01
CA THR A 19 42.50 18.03 -15.24
C THR A 19 41.21 17.34 -15.67
N PRO A 20 41.20 16.01 -15.88
CA PRO A 20 39.98 15.28 -16.24
C PRO A 20 38.87 15.59 -15.25
N GLN A 21 37.81 16.26 -15.72
CA GLN A 21 36.62 16.52 -14.91
C GLN A 21 35.66 15.35 -15.03
N GLU A 22 35.20 14.83 -13.90
CA GLU A 22 34.15 13.83 -13.86
C GLU A 22 32.83 14.48 -14.25
N THR A 23 32.30 14.13 -15.43
CA THR A 23 30.99 14.58 -15.86
C THR A 23 29.91 13.77 -15.14
N VAL A 24 29.32 14.37 -14.10
CA VAL A 24 28.11 13.82 -13.48
C VAL A 24 26.94 14.02 -14.44
N VAL A 25 26.46 12.94 -15.06
CA VAL A 25 25.24 12.96 -15.86
C VAL A 25 24.05 12.78 -14.91
N PRO A 26 23.17 13.78 -14.75
CA PRO A 26 21.95 13.60 -13.97
C PRO A 26 21.14 12.47 -14.57
N ALA A 27 20.58 11.60 -13.72
CA ALA A 27 19.70 10.54 -14.20
C ALA A 27 18.58 11.15 -15.06
N THR A 28 18.44 10.66 -16.29
CA THR A 28 17.36 11.08 -17.20
C THR A 28 16.03 10.96 -16.48
N LEU A 29 15.20 12.01 -16.55
CA LEU A 29 13.86 12.01 -15.99
C LEU A 29 13.09 10.79 -16.52
N ARG A 30 12.64 9.92 -15.62
CA ARG A 30 11.81 8.78 -15.98
C ARG A 30 10.36 9.23 -16.07
N THR A 31 9.72 8.92 -17.19
CA THR A 31 8.30 9.19 -17.46
C THR A 31 7.43 7.94 -17.27
N ALA A 32 7.92 6.95 -16.51
CA ALA A 32 7.21 5.71 -16.21
C ALA A 32 6.82 5.70 -14.73
N HIS A 33 5.68 5.09 -14.40
CA HIS A 33 5.06 5.09 -13.07
C HIS A 33 4.57 6.48 -12.63
N GLU A 34 4.14 7.31 -13.58
CA GLU A 34 3.60 8.65 -13.30
C GLU A 34 2.22 8.61 -12.62
N SER A 35 1.58 7.43 -12.59
CA SER A 35 0.29 7.24 -11.92
C SER A 35 0.28 6.01 -11.02
N ALA A 36 -0.34 6.19 -9.87
CA ALA A 36 -0.69 5.14 -8.92
C ALA A 36 -2.11 5.45 -8.42
N SER A 37 -2.90 4.41 -8.18
CA SER A 37 -4.22 4.55 -7.57
C SER A 37 -4.32 3.66 -6.35
N LEU A 38 -4.63 4.27 -5.20
CA LEU A 38 -4.79 3.55 -3.95
C LEU A 38 -5.87 2.48 -4.11
N PHE A 39 -5.54 1.25 -3.74
CA PHE A 39 -6.50 0.17 -3.69
C PHE A 39 -7.37 0.33 -2.44
N TYR A 40 -8.69 0.46 -2.61
CA TYR A 40 -9.64 0.72 -1.52
C TYR A 40 -9.34 2.05 -0.81
N ALA A 41 -9.99 3.14 -1.20
CA ALA A 41 -9.84 4.46 -0.54
C ALA A 41 -10.85 4.67 0.61
N ASP A 42 -11.30 3.58 1.26
CA ASP A 42 -12.32 3.64 2.31
C ASP A 42 -11.74 4.16 3.63
N THR A 43 -11.66 5.49 3.71
CA THR A 43 -11.29 6.22 4.92
C THR A 43 -12.39 6.20 5.98
N GLN A 44 -13.63 5.86 5.63
CA GLN A 44 -14.76 5.90 6.57
C GLN A 44 -14.70 4.74 7.55
N SER A 45 -14.36 3.55 7.07
CA SER A 45 -14.18 2.37 7.93
C SER A 45 -12.73 2.17 8.35
N GLY A 46 -11.76 2.82 7.69
CA GLY A 46 -10.34 2.57 7.90
C GLY A 46 -9.90 1.21 7.35
N THR A 47 -10.59 0.73 6.31
CA THR A 47 -10.23 -0.52 5.60
C THR A 47 -9.56 -0.21 4.26
N ASP A 48 -8.84 0.91 4.19
CA ASP A 48 -8.09 1.27 3.00
C ASP A 48 -6.90 0.30 2.77
N GLY A 49 -6.29 0.42 1.58
CA GLY A 49 -5.10 -0.34 1.22
C GLY A 49 -3.80 0.23 1.77
N ALA A 50 -3.82 1.14 2.75
CA ALA A 50 -2.60 1.69 3.32
C ALA A 50 -2.28 1.03 4.67
N GLY A 51 -1.02 0.62 4.81
CA GLY A 51 -0.47 0.10 6.05
C GLY A 51 0.55 1.04 6.69
N ALA A 52 1.21 0.55 7.73
CA ALA A 52 2.25 1.30 8.41
C ALA A 52 3.57 1.29 7.62
N GLN A 53 3.81 0.24 6.82
CA GLN A 53 5.06 0.04 6.10
C GLN A 53 4.93 0.22 4.59
N GLY A 54 3.73 0.18 4.03
CA GLY A 54 3.51 0.36 2.61
C GLY A 54 2.06 0.54 2.22
N VAL A 55 1.82 0.48 0.91
CA VAL A 55 0.51 0.73 0.30
C VAL A 55 0.22 -0.26 -0.81
N PHE A 56 -1.02 -0.76 -0.86
CA PHE A 56 -1.55 -1.54 -1.96
C PHE A 56 -2.08 -0.61 -3.07
N HIS A 57 -1.63 -0.82 -4.30
CA HIS A 57 -2.06 -0.01 -5.45
C HIS A 57 -1.85 -0.73 -6.78
N SER A 58 -2.44 -0.19 -7.84
CA SER A 58 -2.13 -0.58 -9.21
C SER A 58 -0.90 0.16 -9.70
N LEU A 59 0.09 -0.56 -10.24
CA LEU A 59 1.32 0.02 -10.76
C LEU A 59 1.44 -0.18 -12.27
N GLU A 60 1.80 0.88 -12.99
CA GLU A 60 2.08 0.79 -14.42
C GLU A 60 3.12 -0.29 -14.74
N GLY A 61 2.90 -1.05 -15.80
CA GLY A 61 3.76 -2.16 -16.21
C GLY A 61 3.59 -3.43 -15.37
N HIS A 62 2.70 -3.46 -14.37
CA HIS A 62 2.39 -4.63 -13.58
C HIS A 62 0.96 -5.11 -13.85
N THR A 63 0.81 -6.43 -13.99
CA THR A 63 -0.51 -7.05 -14.06
C THR A 63 -1.00 -7.30 -12.63
N GLY A 64 -2.04 -6.56 -12.21
CA GLY A 64 -2.68 -6.73 -10.92
C GLY A 64 -2.21 -5.75 -9.85
N LEU A 65 -2.40 -6.15 -8.59
CA LEU A 65 -2.13 -5.32 -7.42
C LEU A 65 -0.69 -5.53 -6.95
N VAL A 66 -0.05 -4.46 -6.48
CA VAL A 66 1.26 -4.52 -5.81
C VAL A 66 1.14 -3.88 -4.43
N TRP A 67 2.02 -4.30 -3.53
CA TRP A 67 2.30 -3.58 -2.29
C TRP A 67 3.66 -2.89 -2.41
N THR A 68 3.71 -1.58 -2.19
CA THR A 68 4.96 -0.81 -2.24
C THR A 68 5.36 -0.35 -0.85
N ARG A 69 6.55 -0.74 -0.43
CA ARG A 69 7.14 -0.37 0.86
C ARG A 69 7.57 1.10 0.85
N TYR A 70 7.24 1.85 1.89
CA TYR A 70 7.58 3.27 2.01
C TYR A 70 9.08 3.51 2.21
N ALA A 71 9.76 2.61 2.92
CA ALA A 71 11.16 2.82 3.31
C ALA A 71 12.12 2.84 2.12
N ASP A 72 11.84 2.06 1.07
CA ASP A 72 12.74 1.87 -0.08
C ASP A 72 12.04 1.95 -1.45
N GLY A 73 10.71 2.09 -1.49
CA GLY A 73 9.92 2.10 -2.72
C GLY A 73 9.87 0.75 -3.44
N SER A 74 10.38 -0.32 -2.83
CA SER A 74 10.32 -1.67 -3.41
C SER A 74 8.86 -2.13 -3.50
N SER A 75 8.53 -2.76 -4.62
CA SER A 75 7.17 -3.24 -4.90
C SER A 75 7.12 -4.75 -4.96
N THR A 76 6.20 -5.35 -4.23
CA THR A 76 5.96 -6.80 -4.19
C THR A 76 4.61 -7.10 -4.84
N PRO A 77 4.55 -8.00 -5.84
CA PRO A 77 3.29 -8.42 -6.41
C PRO A 77 2.40 -9.10 -5.37
N VAL A 78 1.13 -8.73 -5.35
CA VAL A 78 0.13 -9.41 -4.53
C VAL A 78 -0.13 -10.80 -5.12
N PRO A 79 -0.18 -11.86 -4.31
CA PRO A 79 -0.53 -13.19 -4.79
C PRO A 79 -1.88 -13.21 -5.50
N ALA A 80 -1.97 -13.97 -6.59
CA ALA A 80 -3.22 -14.13 -7.32
C ALA A 80 -4.32 -14.63 -6.38
N ALA A 81 -5.43 -13.89 -6.32
CA ALA A 81 -6.56 -14.30 -5.50
C ALA A 81 -7.20 -15.57 -6.08
N PRO A 82 -7.70 -16.50 -5.23
CA PRO A 82 -8.44 -17.65 -5.71
C PRO A 82 -9.61 -17.24 -6.61
N ASP A 83 -9.97 -18.06 -7.60
CA ASP A 83 -11.08 -17.73 -8.52
C ASP A 83 -12.36 -17.37 -7.77
N GLY A 84 -12.95 -16.22 -8.11
CA GLY A 84 -14.15 -15.68 -7.46
C GLY A 84 -13.92 -15.07 -6.07
N ALA A 85 -12.67 -14.95 -5.62
CA ALA A 85 -12.34 -14.17 -4.44
C ALA A 85 -12.34 -12.66 -4.75
N SER A 86 -12.64 -11.85 -3.74
CA SER A 86 -12.53 -10.40 -3.79
C SER A 86 -11.43 -9.91 -2.87
N ASN A 87 -10.58 -9.01 -3.36
CA ASN A 87 -9.57 -8.33 -2.55
C ASN A 87 -10.22 -7.21 -1.73
N ARG A 88 -9.80 -7.04 -0.48
CA ARG A 88 -10.23 -5.97 0.41
C ARG A 88 -9.02 -5.39 1.14
N GLY A 89 -8.97 -4.07 1.23
CA GLY A 89 -8.07 -3.39 2.15
C GLY A 89 -8.46 -3.70 3.60
N THR A 90 -7.52 -3.53 4.51
CA THR A 90 -7.70 -3.83 5.93
C THR A 90 -7.22 -2.70 6.84
N GLY A 91 -6.74 -1.58 6.26
CA GLY A 91 -6.10 -0.49 7.00
C GLY A 91 -4.76 -0.86 7.62
N SER A 92 -4.11 -1.91 7.11
CA SER A 92 -2.77 -2.33 7.53
C SER A 92 -1.99 -2.89 6.33
N ASP A 93 -0.77 -3.38 6.57
CA ASP A 93 0.07 -4.06 5.55
C ASP A 93 -0.44 -5.48 5.20
N VAL A 94 -1.74 -5.74 5.42
CA VAL A 94 -2.40 -7.02 5.17
C VAL A 94 -3.50 -6.82 4.14
N LEU A 95 -3.56 -7.71 3.15
CA LEU A 95 -4.65 -7.77 2.18
C LEU A 95 -5.56 -8.95 2.50
N ALA A 96 -6.87 -8.73 2.51
CA ALA A 96 -7.85 -9.79 2.67
C ALA A 96 -8.38 -10.26 1.30
N GLN A 97 -8.26 -11.56 1.02
CA GLN A 97 -8.87 -12.21 -0.14
C GLN A 97 -10.06 -13.04 0.34
N VAL A 98 -11.26 -12.59 0.02
CA VAL A 98 -12.51 -13.15 0.56
C VAL A 98 -13.20 -13.99 -0.51
N LYS A 99 -13.39 -15.28 -0.22
CA LYS A 99 -14.15 -16.23 -1.05
C LYS A 99 -15.18 -16.97 -0.21
N GLY A 100 -16.43 -16.50 -0.28
CA GLY A 100 -17.52 -17.04 0.52
C GLY A 100 -17.23 -16.90 2.01
N SER A 101 -17.09 -18.02 2.72
CA SER A 101 -16.77 -18.09 4.14
C SER A 101 -15.28 -18.22 4.46
N ARG A 102 -14.43 -18.35 3.43
CA ARG A 102 -12.97 -18.40 3.57
C ARG A 102 -12.37 -17.01 3.34
N ILE A 103 -11.52 -16.57 4.26
CA ILE A 103 -10.77 -15.32 4.17
C ILE A 103 -9.29 -15.68 4.26
N ASP A 104 -8.54 -15.45 3.19
CA ASP A 104 -7.09 -15.55 3.20
C ASP A 104 -6.52 -14.15 3.48
N LEU A 105 -5.75 -14.02 4.56
CA LEU A 105 -5.10 -12.78 5.00
C LEU A 105 -3.63 -12.85 4.61
N TRP A 106 -3.24 -12.08 3.60
CA TRP A 106 -1.86 -12.03 3.12
C TRP A 106 -1.14 -10.82 3.73
N ASP A 107 -0.09 -11.07 4.50
CA ASP A 107 0.79 -10.03 5.05
C ASP A 107 1.90 -9.72 4.04
N ALA A 108 1.95 -8.47 3.57
CA ALA A 108 2.92 -8.07 2.55
C ALA A 108 4.32 -7.83 3.13
N THR A 109 4.46 -7.70 4.45
CA THR A 109 5.74 -7.40 5.10
C THR A 109 6.66 -8.61 5.17
N ASP A 110 6.09 -9.81 5.31
CA ASP A 110 6.80 -11.09 5.37
C ASP A 110 6.33 -12.11 4.33
N GLY A 111 5.28 -11.78 3.56
CA GLY A 111 4.72 -12.63 2.51
C GLY A 111 3.85 -13.79 3.02
N SER A 112 3.59 -13.87 4.33
CA SER A 112 2.83 -14.95 4.93
C SER A 112 1.34 -14.86 4.59
N THR A 113 0.64 -16.01 4.64
CA THR A 113 -0.81 -16.08 4.45
C THR A 113 -1.46 -16.85 5.58
N HIS A 114 -2.47 -16.25 6.20
CA HIS A 114 -3.30 -16.87 7.23
C HIS A 114 -4.74 -17.02 6.76
N THR A 115 -5.25 -18.25 6.78
CA THR A 115 -6.63 -18.51 6.42
C THR A 115 -7.54 -18.49 7.65
N VAL A 116 -8.62 -17.73 7.57
CA VAL A 116 -9.72 -17.72 8.53
C VAL A 116 -10.97 -18.29 7.88
N GLN A 117 -11.54 -19.31 8.52
CA GLN A 117 -12.81 -19.89 8.12
C GLN A 117 -13.93 -19.32 9.00
N LEU A 118 -14.90 -18.64 8.38
CA LEU A 118 -16.09 -18.19 9.09
C LEU A 118 -16.92 -19.40 9.54
N PRO A 119 -17.36 -19.44 10.80
CA PRO A 119 -18.30 -20.44 11.26
C PRO A 119 -19.60 -20.40 10.47
N GLU A 120 -20.27 -21.54 10.38
CA GLU A 120 -21.56 -21.65 9.70
C GLU A 120 -22.59 -20.65 10.27
N GLY A 121 -23.37 -20.05 9.37
CA GLY A 121 -24.38 -19.06 9.71
C GLY A 121 -23.83 -17.69 10.10
N GLN A 122 -22.52 -17.45 10.00
CA GLN A 122 -21.94 -16.11 10.13
C GLN A 122 -21.69 -15.47 8.77
N GLN A 123 -21.75 -14.13 8.76
CA GLN A 123 -21.43 -13.28 7.63
C GLN A 123 -20.26 -12.36 7.99
N LEU A 124 -19.42 -12.04 7.00
CA LEU A 124 -18.31 -11.10 7.17
C LEU A 124 -18.87 -9.69 7.35
N LEU A 125 -18.49 -9.01 8.43
CA LEU A 125 -18.75 -7.59 8.63
C LEU A 125 -17.62 -6.73 8.06
N GLY A 126 -16.37 -7.13 8.32
CA GLY A 126 -15.19 -6.41 7.88
C GLY A 126 -13.90 -7.11 8.33
N VAL A 127 -12.76 -6.63 7.82
CA VAL A 127 -11.43 -7.11 8.19
C VAL A 127 -10.56 -5.90 8.51
N TYR A 128 -9.90 -5.93 9.66
CA TYR A 128 -9.06 -4.84 10.17
C TYR A 128 -7.70 -5.41 10.59
N GLY A 129 -6.68 -5.16 9.77
CA GLY A 129 -5.45 -5.93 9.73
C GLY A 129 -5.69 -7.45 9.74
N THR A 130 -5.27 -8.12 10.81
CA THR A 130 -5.44 -9.57 10.97
C THR A 130 -6.72 -9.98 11.70
N THR A 131 -7.59 -9.02 12.04
CA THR A 131 -8.84 -9.27 12.77
C THR A 131 -10.01 -9.37 11.81
N VAL A 132 -10.69 -10.52 11.83
CA VAL A 132 -11.91 -10.75 11.04
C VAL A 132 -13.13 -10.55 11.94
N VAL A 133 -13.94 -9.55 11.60
CA VAL A 133 -15.18 -9.26 12.32
C VAL A 133 -16.33 -9.90 11.56
N SER A 134 -17.10 -10.73 12.26
CA SER A 134 -18.26 -11.41 11.69
C SER A 134 -19.48 -11.28 12.60
N PHE A 135 -20.65 -11.47 12.01
CA PHE A 135 -21.91 -11.41 12.73
C PHE A 135 -22.83 -12.53 12.29
N ARG A 136 -23.78 -12.87 13.15
CA ARG A 136 -24.88 -13.76 12.81
C ARG A 136 -26.15 -12.94 12.71
N ALA A 137 -26.67 -12.78 11.50
CA ALA A 137 -27.99 -12.20 11.32
C ALA A 137 -29.02 -13.11 12.00
N ARG A 138 -29.76 -12.58 12.98
CA ARG A 138 -30.98 -13.21 13.47
C ARG A 138 -32.15 -12.46 12.86
N TRP A 139 -32.72 -13.03 11.82
CA TRP A 139 -34.03 -12.58 11.37
C TRP A 139 -35.03 -13.06 12.40
N THR A 140 -35.45 -12.14 13.26
CA THR A 140 -36.63 -12.38 14.09
C THR A 140 -37.77 -11.97 13.18
N THR A 141 -38.66 -12.90 12.81
CA THR A 141 -39.86 -12.53 12.07
C THR A 141 -40.63 -11.53 12.92
N ALA A 142 -40.56 -10.27 12.51
CA ALA A 142 -41.26 -9.18 13.15
C ALA A 142 -42.77 -9.44 12.99
N GLY A 143 -43.49 -9.60 14.10
CA GLY A 143 -44.88 -9.13 14.13
C GLY A 143 -44.91 -7.64 13.71
N PRO A 144 -46.06 -7.08 13.30
CA PRO A 144 -46.19 -5.90 12.41
C PRO A 144 -45.51 -4.58 12.84
N ARG A 145 -44.72 -4.56 13.91
CA ARG A 145 -43.79 -3.49 14.29
C ARG A 145 -42.51 -4.14 14.85
N GLY A 146 -41.48 -4.40 14.05
CA GLY A 146 -40.28 -5.08 14.56
C GLY A 146 -38.96 -4.44 14.15
N SER A 147 -38.19 -4.10 15.17
CA SER A 147 -36.79 -3.69 15.09
C SER A 147 -35.87 -4.92 15.13
N SER A 148 -34.92 -5.00 14.20
CA SER A 148 -33.89 -6.05 14.17
C SER A 148 -32.70 -5.67 15.08
N THR A 149 -32.40 -6.47 16.10
CA THR A 149 -31.16 -6.35 16.90
C THR A 149 -30.06 -7.24 16.33
N CYS A 150 -28.93 -6.63 15.92
CA CYS A 150 -27.74 -7.33 15.45
C CYS A 150 -26.74 -7.51 16.62
N SER A 151 -26.20 -8.72 16.83
CA SER A 151 -25.15 -8.98 17.84
C SER A 151 -23.82 -9.35 17.15
N PRO A 152 -22.79 -8.48 17.19
CA PRO A 152 -21.47 -8.78 16.61
C PRO A 152 -20.63 -9.70 17.49
N ARG A 153 -19.73 -10.49 16.88
CA ARG A 153 -18.73 -11.33 17.59
C ARG A 153 -17.35 -11.08 16.98
N ILE A 154 -16.35 -10.76 17.80
CA ILE A 154 -14.98 -10.44 17.35
C ILE A 154 -14.08 -11.67 17.49
N ARG A 155 -13.30 -12.01 16.46
CA ARG A 155 -12.22 -13.01 16.53
C ARG A 155 -10.93 -12.45 15.93
N THR A 156 -9.83 -12.69 16.61
CA THR A 156 -8.47 -12.39 16.13
C THR A 156 -7.85 -13.70 15.64
N ALA A 157 -7.21 -13.70 14.48
CA ALA A 157 -6.43 -14.85 14.03
C ALA A 157 -5.22 -15.05 14.97
N PRO A 158 -4.89 -16.29 15.37
CA PRO A 158 -3.68 -16.55 16.13
C PRO A 158 -2.46 -16.21 15.27
N ARG A 159 -1.53 -15.44 15.83
CA ARG A 159 -0.24 -15.15 15.20
C ARG A 159 0.57 -16.45 15.18
N ALA A 160 0.98 -16.93 14.01
CA ALA A 160 1.94 -18.03 13.95
C ALA A 160 3.28 -17.51 14.48
N MET A 161 3.87 -18.24 15.43
CA MET A 161 5.22 -18.00 15.96
C MET A 161 6.27 -18.65 15.06
#